data_AF-A0A7W7GUT4-F1
#
_entry.id   AF-A0A7W7GUT4-F1
#
_cell.length_a   1.000
_cell.length_b   1.000
_cell.length_c   1.000
_cell.angle_alpha   90.00
_cell.angle_beta   90.00
_cell.angle_gamma   90.00
#
_symmetry.space_group_name_H-M   'P 1'
#
loop_
_entity.id
_entity.type
_entity.pdbx_description
1 polymer ?
#
loop_
_entity_poly.entity_id
_entity_poly.type
_entity_poly.pdbx_seq_one_letter_code
_entity_poly.pdbx_strand_id
1 'polypeptide(L)' 'MPRRLQELRLAITAANTDLAHSLGRAPTVADIAERLEISEEDVLEGLEGALAYNATRPVDPGERRG' A
#
# COMPACT_ATOMS: atom_id res chain seq x y z
N MET A 1 16.06 -2.92 13.75
CA MET A 1 14.72 -3.35 13.25
C MET A 1 14.49 -4.79 13.67
N PRO A 2 13.45 -5.10 14.47
CA PRO A 2 13.07 -6.47 14.80
C PRO A 2 12.76 -7.26 13.52
N ARG A 3 13.00 -8.59 13.55
CA ARG A 3 12.97 -9.45 12.35
C ARG A 3 11.62 -9.39 11.61
N ARG A 4 10.52 -9.43 12.36
CA ARG A 4 9.14 -9.30 11.85
C ARG A 4 8.93 -8.05 11.00
N LEU A 5 9.37 -6.88 11.48
CA LEU A 5 9.22 -5.61 10.74
C LEU A 5 10.10 -5.56 9.48
N GLN A 6 11.25 -6.22 9.52
CA GLN A 6 12.12 -6.33 8.35
C GLN A 6 11.47 -7.16 7.25
N GLU A 7 10.84 -8.29 7.61
CA GLU A 7 10.11 -9.14 6.68
C GLU A 7 8.87 -8.43 6.12
N LEU A 8 8.12 -7.74 6.98
CA LEU A 8 6.97 -6.93 6.60
C LEU A 8 7.35 -5.84 5.59
N ARG A 9 8.43 -5.10 5.85
CA ARG A 9 8.95 -4.08 4.92
C ARG A 9 9.36 -4.65 3.57
N LEU A 10 10.00 -5.82 3.56
CA LEU A 10 10.39 -6.50 2.31
C LEU A 10 9.15 -6.91 1.51
N ALA A 11 8.15 -7.49 2.17
CA ALA A 11 6.87 -7.87 1.55
C ALA A 11 6.15 -6.66 0.96
N ILE A 12 6.05 -5.56 1.70
CA ILE A 12 5.45 -4.30 1.25
C ILE A 12 6.18 -3.73 0.04
N THR A 13 7.52 -3.71 0.05
CA THR A 13 8.32 -3.18 -1.07
C THR A 13 8.12 -4.02 -2.34
N ALA A 14 8.07 -5.34 -2.20
CA ALA A 14 7.83 -6.26 -3.31
C ALA A 14 6.41 -6.08 -3.87
N ALA A 15 5.39 -6.04 -3.01
CA ALA A 15 3.99 -5.83 -3.41
C ALA A 15 3.79 -4.47 -4.09
N ASN A 16 4.41 -3.41 -3.57
CA ASN A 16 4.35 -2.08 -4.17
C ASN A 16 4.91 -2.08 -5.59
N THR A 17 6.06 -2.72 -5.81
CA THR A 17 6.67 -2.83 -7.14
C THR A 17 5.79 -3.64 -8.10
N ASP A 18 5.33 -4.82 -7.67
CA ASP A 18 4.46 -5.71 -8.47
C ASP A 18 3.16 -5.01 -8.89
N LEU A 19 2.51 -4.32 -7.95
CA LEU A 19 1.28 -3.58 -8.20
C LEU A 19 1.53 -2.34 -9.06
N ALA A 20 2.65 -1.64 -8.88
CA ALA A 20 2.98 -0.48 -9.72
C ALA A 20 3.12 -0.89 -11.21
N HIS A 21 3.76 -2.03 -11.46
CA HIS A 21 3.86 -2.60 -12.79
C HIS A 21 2.51 -3.08 -13.32
N SER A 22 1.71 -3.74 -12.49
CA SER A 22 0.42 -4.31 -12.90
C SER A 22 -0.66 -3.26 -13.14
N LEU A 23 -0.73 -2.22 -12.30
CA LEU A 23 -1.72 -1.15 -12.39
C LEU A 23 -1.31 -0.04 -13.37
N GLY A 24 -0.02 0.04 -13.73
CA GLY A 24 0.52 1.16 -14.50
C GLY A 24 0.47 2.51 -13.78
N ARG A 25 0.24 2.49 -12.46
CA ARG A 25 0.19 3.66 -11.56
C ARG A 25 0.76 3.28 -10.20
N ALA A 26 1.07 4.28 -9.37
CA ALA A 26 1.44 4.02 -7.98
C ALA A 26 0.28 3.32 -7.22
N PRO A 27 0.52 2.18 -6.55
CA PRO A 27 -0.48 1.51 -5.74
C PRO A 27 -0.79 2.29 -4.46
N THR A 28 -2.01 2.14 -3.96
CA THR A 28 -2.45 2.72 -2.68
C THR A 28 -2.14 1.78 -1.51
N VAL A 29 -2.29 2.28 -0.29
CA VAL A 29 -2.16 1.47 0.93
C VAL A 29 -3.17 0.31 0.92
N ALA A 30 -4.40 0.56 0.47
CA ALA A 30 -5.43 -0.47 0.32
C ALA A 30 -5.02 -1.54 -0.70
N ASP A 31 -4.48 -1.16 -1.86
CA ASP A 31 -4.03 -2.14 -2.87
C ASP A 31 -2.94 -3.08 -2.29
N ILE A 32 -2.01 -2.52 -1.51
CA ILE A 32 -0.93 -3.29 -0.87
C ILE A 32 -1.47 -4.18 0.25
N ALA A 33 -2.40 -3.66 1.07
CA ALA A 33 -3.05 -4.40 2.15
C ALA A 33 -3.83 -5.61 1.61
N GLU A 34 -4.63 -5.42 0.56
CA GLU A 34 -5.35 -6.51 -0.10
C GLU A 34 -4.40 -7.53 -0.73
N ARG A 35 -3.29 -7.07 -1.35
CA ARG A 35 -2.31 -7.96 -1.98
C ARG A 35 -1.54 -8.83 -0.97
N LEU A 36 -1.30 -8.30 0.23
CA LEU A 36 -0.54 -8.97 1.28
C LEU A 36 -1.44 -9.64 2.34
N GLU A 37 -2.75 -9.50 2.23
CA GLU A 37 -3.74 -10.03 3.18
C GLU A 37 -3.48 -9.55 4.63
N ILE A 38 -3.11 -8.27 4.77
CA ILE A 38 -2.83 -7.61 6.06
C ILE A 38 -3.67 -6.33 6.18
N SER A 39 -3.69 -5.75 7.38
CA SER A 39 -4.37 -4.47 7.60
C SER A 39 -3.61 -3.31 6.98
N GLU A 40 -4.33 -2.25 6.58
CA GLU A 40 -3.71 -0.98 6.16
C GLU A 40 -2.79 -0.41 7.26
N GLU A 41 -3.10 -0.66 8.54
CA GLU A 41 -2.27 -0.30 9.69
C GLU A 41 -0.91 -1.02 9.68
N ASP A 42 -0.87 -2.32 9.37
CA ASP A 42 0.39 -3.07 9.24
C ASP A 42 1.21 -2.58 8.04
N VAL A 43 0.53 -2.23 6.94
CA VAL A 43 1.19 -1.60 5.78
C VAL A 43 1.82 -0.27 6.18
N LEU A 44 1.09 0.58 6.90
CA LEU A 44 1.59 1.86 7.39
C LEU A 44 2.76 1.66 8.37
N GLU A 45 2.68 0.71 9.30
CA GLU A 45 3.77 0.37 10.22
C GLU A 45 5.04 -0.06 9.48
N GLY A 46 4.90 -0.86 8.41
CA GLY A 46 6.03 -1.26 7.57
C GLY A 46 6.56 -0.14 6.65
N LEU A 47 5.72 0.85 6.31
CA LEU A 47 6.06 2.02 5.50
C LEU A 47 6.59 3.22 6.31
N GLU A 48 6.31 3.33 7.61
CA GLU A 48 6.83 4.39 8.49
C GLU A 48 8.37 4.41 8.52
N GLY A 49 9.02 3.28 8.21
CA GLY A 49 10.47 3.21 7.99
C GLY A 49 10.96 3.70 6.62
N ALA A 50 10.07 4.11 5.71
CA ALA A 50 10.35 4.35 4.29
C ALA A 50 10.00 5.75 3.76
N LEU A 51 9.53 6.67 4.61
CA LEU A 51 9.16 8.06 4.29
C LEU A 51 7.86 8.17 3.47
N ALA A 52 6.75 8.35 4.20
CA ALA A 52 5.47 8.95 3.82
C ALA A 52 5.33 9.35 2.33
N TYR A 53 4.59 8.55 1.56
CA TYR A 53 4.12 8.99 0.26
C TYR A 53 2.63 9.26 0.24
N ASN A 54 2.34 10.45 -0.27
CA ASN A 54 1.07 11.11 -0.55
C ASN A 54 0.02 10.22 -1.25
N ALA A 55 -0.59 9.28 -0.52
CA ALA A 55 -1.86 8.67 -0.93
C ALA A 55 -3.04 9.58 -0.54
N THR A 56 -2.95 10.88 -0.81
CA THR A 56 -4.15 11.72 -0.87
C THR A 56 -4.85 11.46 -2.20
N ARG A 57 -5.73 10.44 -2.16
CA ARG A 57 -7.17 10.55 -2.45
C ARG A 57 -7.70 9.20 -2.99
N PRO A 58 -8.60 8.52 -2.27
CA PRO A 58 -9.66 7.81 -2.96
C PRO A 58 -10.60 8.89 -3.52
N VAL A 59 -10.54 9.15 -4.82
CA VAL A 59 -11.74 9.66 -5.50
C VAL A 59 -12.63 8.44 -5.70
N ASP A 60 -13.67 8.38 -4.88
CA ASP A 60 -14.71 7.37 -4.95
C ASP A 60 -15.39 7.41 -6.35
N PRO A 61 -15.58 6.26 -7.02
CA PRO A 61 -16.26 6.18 -8.31
C PRO A 61 -17.78 6.26 -8.09
N GLY A 62 -18.33 7.47 -8.01
CA GLY A 62 -19.71 7.64 -7.56
C GLY A 62 -20.45 8.87 -8.08
N GLU A 63 -20.27 9.28 -9.34
CA GLU A 63 -21.26 10.16 -10.00
C GLU A 63 -22.54 9.34 -10.28
N ARG A 64 -23.32 9.12 -9.23
CA ARG A 64 -24.75 8.74 -9.29
C ARG A 64 -25.56 9.98 -8.95
N ARG A 65 -25.68 10.91 -9.90
CA ARG A 65 -26.70 11.97 -9.99
C ARG A 65 -26.91 12.24 -11.47
N GLY A 66 -28.09 12.27 -12.06
CA GLY A 66 -29.48 12.09 -11.68
C GLY A 66 -30.28 12.28 -12.97
#